data_AF-A0A512BNC6-F1
#
_entry.id   AF-A0A512BNC6-F1
#
_cell.length_a   1.000
_cell.length_b   1.000
_cell.length_c   1.000
_cell.angle_alpha   90.00
_cell.angle_beta   90.00
_cell.angle_gamma   90.00
#
_symmetry.space_group_name_H-M   'P 1'
#
loop_
_entity.id
_entity.type
_entity.pdbx_description
1 polymer ?
#
loop_
_entity_poly.entity_id
_entity_poly.type
_entity_poly.pdbx_seq_one_letter_code
_entity_poly.pdbx_strand_id
1 'polypeptide(L)'
;MIHASMRTSISVILLRASLLWFVTTGAAFGASGQLRAQGAEFVLQLEDGRILKRDALVGLKLVLAGETGGTEIRIDAVDEDAGAVGGPIPLYRLSLVHPADPASADFCRPDAYGRRAGFPLSDGAGGFRLTCTSGAEGKCVLMGYRPWEDTEDIPMKDLHRACVHMLRADYGGDDHPSTRNGTVIDIYDRFGIQKAERVGGMRFEAAWGRDGALCVAHPRIAENISLEDIGRRYPALAGFLGPASCDEDAMKAEPRALLFNRSPAPLP
;
A
#
# COMPACT_ATOMS: atom_id res chain seq x y z
N MET A 1 -20.69 38.15 97.32
CA MET A 1 -20.98 37.04 96.38
C MET A 1 -21.20 37.65 95.01
N ILE A 2 -20.79 36.93 93.96
CA ILE A 2 -20.63 37.31 92.52
C ILE A 2 -19.13 37.46 92.19
N HIS A 3 -18.55 36.37 91.68
CA HIS A 3 -17.21 36.33 91.08
C HIS A 3 -17.37 36.13 89.57
N ALA A 4 -16.67 36.97 88.80
CA ALA A 4 -16.54 36.91 87.36
C ALA A 4 -15.69 35.70 86.93
N SER A 5 -15.97 35.15 85.75
CA SER A 5 -15.07 34.21 85.07
C SER A 5 -15.02 34.53 83.57
N MET A 6 -13.83 34.96 83.15
CA MET A 6 -13.45 35.29 81.78
C MET A 6 -13.43 34.04 80.89
N ARG A 7 -14.04 34.12 79.71
CA ARG A 7 -13.87 33.12 78.64
C ARG A 7 -12.80 33.57 77.68
N THR A 8 -11.71 32.83 77.60
CA THR A 8 -10.60 33.03 76.67
C THR A 8 -10.87 32.23 75.39
N SER A 9 -10.90 32.90 74.24
CA SER A 9 -11.00 32.27 72.92
C SER A 9 -9.66 31.66 72.50
N ILE A 10 -9.67 30.41 72.03
CA ILE A 10 -8.53 29.78 71.36
C ILE A 10 -8.89 29.62 69.88
N SER A 11 -8.30 30.47 69.03
CA SER A 11 -8.37 30.35 67.58
C SER A 11 -7.46 29.21 67.10
N VAL A 12 -8.04 28.15 66.56
CA VAL A 12 -7.30 27.06 65.90
C VAL A 12 -7.02 27.49 64.46
N ILE A 13 -5.76 27.83 64.18
CA ILE A 13 -5.26 28.09 62.83
C ILE A 13 -5.05 26.73 62.15
N LEU A 14 -5.95 26.37 61.23
CA LEU A 14 -5.79 25.21 60.33
C LEU A 14 -4.74 25.54 59.26
N LEU A 15 -3.52 25.04 59.44
CA LEU A 15 -2.47 25.10 58.43
C LEU A 15 -2.83 24.14 57.27
N ARG A 16 -3.32 24.66 56.15
CA ARG A 16 -3.46 23.90 54.90
C ARG A 16 -2.06 23.65 54.34
N ALA A 17 -1.52 22.45 54.55
CA ALA A 17 -0.34 21.98 53.85
C ALA A 17 -0.69 21.72 52.38
N SER A 18 -0.48 22.73 51.53
CA SER A 18 -0.50 22.58 50.08
C SER A 18 0.68 21.69 49.68
N LEU A 19 0.43 20.40 49.45
CA LEU A 19 1.38 19.55 48.73
C LEU A 19 1.50 20.10 47.30
N LEU A 20 2.47 20.99 47.09
CA LEU A 20 3.00 21.28 45.78
C LEU A 20 3.64 19.99 45.26
N TRP A 21 2.90 19.25 44.43
CA TRP A 21 3.51 18.29 43.53
C TRP A 21 4.47 19.05 42.62
N PHE A 22 5.74 19.11 43.03
CA PHE A 22 6.81 19.47 42.13
C PHE A 22 6.91 18.34 41.10
N VAL A 23 6.24 18.53 39.97
CA VAL A 23 6.55 17.77 38.76
C VAL A 23 7.94 18.23 38.35
N THR A 24 8.97 17.50 38.76
CA THR A 24 10.32 17.70 38.22
C THR A 24 10.26 17.35 36.74
N THR A 25 10.27 18.36 35.88
CA THR A 25 10.53 18.19 34.44
C THR A 25 11.98 17.74 34.29
N GLY A 26 12.23 16.45 34.41
CA GLY A 26 13.48 15.84 33.97
C GLY A 26 13.62 15.99 32.46
N ALA A 27 14.86 15.91 31.95
CA ALA A 27 15.09 15.83 30.51
C ALA A 27 14.34 14.61 29.95
N ALA A 28 13.39 14.85 29.04
CA ALA A 28 12.75 13.78 28.29
C ALA A 28 13.66 13.42 27.11
N PHE A 29 14.26 12.24 27.15
CA PHE A 29 14.96 11.69 26.00
C PHE A 29 13.94 10.98 25.12
N GLY A 30 13.84 11.40 23.85
CA GLY A 30 13.08 10.67 22.85
C GLY A 30 13.76 9.34 22.55
N ALA A 31 13.00 8.26 22.43
CA ALA A 31 13.54 6.99 21.97
C ALA A 31 13.94 7.15 20.49
N SER A 32 15.24 7.09 20.21
CA SER A 32 15.78 6.99 18.86
C SER A 32 15.75 5.55 18.39
N GLY A 33 15.55 5.35 17.09
CA GLY A 33 15.49 4.02 16.50
C GLY A 33 15.47 4.05 14.98
N GLN A 34 15.60 2.87 14.39
CA GLN A 34 15.54 2.67 12.96
C GLN A 34 14.24 1.97 12.58
N LEU A 35 13.41 2.65 11.78
CA LEU A 35 12.24 2.04 11.16
C LEU A 35 12.65 1.34 9.86
N ARG A 36 12.26 0.09 9.71
CA ARG A 36 12.46 -0.71 8.50
C ARG A 36 11.16 -1.37 8.06
N ALA A 37 11.12 -1.85 6.84
CA ALA A 37 10.06 -2.75 6.38
C ALA A 37 10.55 -4.20 6.35
N GLN A 38 9.73 -5.10 6.88
CA GLN A 38 9.87 -6.54 6.71
C GLN A 38 8.63 -7.04 5.96
N GLY A 39 8.76 -7.22 4.65
CA GLY A 39 7.62 -7.42 3.77
C GLY A 39 6.66 -6.23 3.80
N ALA A 40 5.43 -6.45 4.26
CA ALA A 40 4.40 -5.43 4.46
C ALA A 40 4.33 -4.87 5.90
N GLU A 41 5.21 -5.30 6.82
CA GLU A 41 5.17 -4.86 8.22
C GLU A 41 6.22 -3.78 8.51
N PHE A 42 5.81 -2.73 9.20
CA PHE A 42 6.73 -1.79 9.83
C PHE A 42 7.37 -2.39 11.07
N VAL A 43 8.70 -2.31 11.15
CA VAL A 43 9.49 -2.80 12.29
C VAL A 43 10.39 -1.67 12.77
N LEU A 44 10.12 -1.15 13.97
CA LEU A 44 10.95 -0.13 14.61
C LEU A 44 11.89 -0.79 15.62
N GLN A 45 13.19 -0.73 15.35
CA GLN A 45 14.21 -1.15 16.30
C GLN A 45 14.74 0.07 17.04
N LEU A 46 14.53 0.11 18.35
CA LEU A 46 15.03 1.18 19.22
C LEU A 46 16.51 0.92 19.58
N GLU A 47 17.24 1.98 19.92
CA GLU A 47 18.65 1.90 20.33
C GLU A 47 18.88 1.03 21.58
N ASP A 48 17.87 0.93 22.45
CA ASP A 48 17.90 0.07 23.64
C ASP A 48 17.64 -1.43 23.35
N GLY A 49 17.49 -1.79 22.07
CA GLY A 49 17.28 -3.16 21.59
C GLY A 49 15.83 -3.62 21.55
N ARG A 50 14.87 -2.81 22.04
CA ARG A 50 13.44 -3.14 21.90
C ARG A 50 13.00 -3.07 20.43
N ILE A 51 12.06 -3.93 20.08
CA ILE A 51 11.44 -3.97 18.75
C ILE A 51 9.95 -3.66 18.91
N LEU A 52 9.47 -2.64 18.19
CA LEU A 52 8.07 -2.24 18.15
C LEU A 52 7.48 -2.56 16.76
N LYS A 53 6.26 -3.09 16.76
CA LYS A 53 5.49 -3.50 15.58
C LYS A 53 4.01 -3.24 15.82
N ARG A 54 3.22 -3.20 14.74
CA ARG A 54 1.74 -3.15 14.77
C ARG A 54 1.21 -2.06 15.72
N ASP A 55 0.35 -2.41 16.67
CA ASP A 55 -0.28 -1.48 17.62
C ASP A 55 0.73 -0.64 18.42
N ALA A 56 1.93 -1.18 18.68
CA ALA A 56 2.99 -0.44 19.37
C ALA A 56 3.56 0.73 18.54
N LEU A 57 3.19 0.83 17.26
CA LEU A 57 3.55 1.94 16.36
C LEU A 57 2.44 2.98 16.23
N VAL A 58 1.25 2.75 16.81
CA VAL A 58 0.15 3.73 16.73
C VAL A 58 0.54 5.02 17.43
N GLY A 59 0.30 6.14 16.76
CA GLY A 59 0.72 7.49 17.17
C GLY A 59 2.11 7.89 16.70
N LEU A 60 2.92 6.96 16.15
CA LEU A 60 4.23 7.27 15.58
C LEU A 60 4.06 8.21 14.39
N LYS A 61 4.85 9.29 14.38
CA LYS A 61 4.96 10.21 13.25
C LYS A 61 6.22 9.90 12.44
N LEU A 62 6.08 9.87 11.12
CA LEU A 62 7.13 9.54 10.18
C LEU A 62 7.25 10.66 9.17
N VAL A 63 8.49 11.04 8.82
CA VAL A 63 8.74 11.92 7.68
C VAL A 63 9.14 11.06 6.50
N LEU A 64 8.29 11.00 5.49
CA LEU A 64 8.56 10.32 4.23
C LEU A 64 9.37 11.25 3.34
N ALA A 65 10.57 10.86 2.95
CA ALA A 65 11.32 11.59 1.95
C ALA A 65 10.66 11.40 0.57
N GLY A 66 10.32 12.51 -0.10
CA GLY A 66 9.88 12.55 -1.48
C GLY A 66 10.76 13.49 -2.31
N GLU A 67 10.58 13.46 -3.63
CA GLU A 67 11.36 14.27 -4.59
C GLU A 67 11.24 15.79 -4.33
N THR A 68 10.07 16.23 -3.83
CA THR A 68 9.75 17.65 -3.57
C THR A 68 9.89 18.05 -2.10
N GLY A 69 10.42 17.16 -1.24
CA GLY A 69 10.56 17.39 0.20
C GLY A 69 9.97 16.27 1.07
N GLY A 70 9.99 16.47 2.38
CA GLY A 70 9.46 15.52 3.36
C GLY A 70 7.95 15.68 3.57
N THR A 71 7.20 14.57 3.56
CA THR A 71 5.79 14.54 3.99
C THR A 71 5.72 13.90 5.37
N GLU A 72 5.23 14.63 6.38
CA GLU A 72 5.00 14.05 7.70
C GLU A 72 3.64 13.34 7.73
N ILE A 73 3.65 12.08 8.16
CA ILE A 73 2.47 11.25 8.36
C ILE A 73 2.42 10.72 9.79
N ARG A 74 1.25 10.29 10.24
CA ARG A 74 1.03 9.58 11.51
C ARG A 74 0.41 8.22 11.25
N ILE A 75 0.81 7.22 12.02
CA ILE A 75 0.11 5.93 12.09
C ILE A 75 -1.07 6.05 13.05
N ASP A 76 -2.29 5.93 12.55
CA ASP A 76 -3.51 6.10 13.35
C ASP A 76 -4.06 4.80 13.91
N ALA A 77 -3.89 3.70 13.17
CA ALA A 77 -4.28 2.35 13.58
C ALA A 77 -3.61 1.31 12.68
N VAL A 78 -3.66 0.07 13.15
CA VAL A 78 -3.23 -1.11 12.40
C VAL A 78 -4.38 -2.11 12.38
N ASP A 79 -4.77 -2.51 11.18
CA ASP A 79 -5.72 -3.59 10.89
C ASP A 79 -4.98 -4.70 10.15
N GLU A 80 -5.69 -5.74 9.71
CA GLU A 80 -5.13 -6.84 8.92
C GLU A 80 -6.08 -7.23 7.79
N ASP A 81 -5.54 -7.50 6.61
CA ASP A 81 -6.25 -8.17 5.53
C ASP A 81 -6.02 -9.68 5.61
N ALA A 82 -6.92 -10.38 6.30
CA ALA A 82 -6.90 -11.84 6.39
C ALA A 82 -7.26 -12.54 5.06
N GLY A 83 -7.85 -11.81 4.10
CA GLY A 83 -8.25 -12.34 2.79
C GLY A 83 -7.16 -12.22 1.72
N ALA A 84 -6.02 -11.59 2.03
CA ALA A 84 -4.93 -11.44 1.09
C ALA A 84 -4.36 -12.81 0.66
N VAL A 85 -4.13 -12.96 -0.64
CA VAL A 85 -3.54 -14.19 -1.20
C VAL A 85 -2.09 -14.29 -0.72
N GLY A 86 -1.69 -15.49 -0.29
CA GLY A 86 -0.39 -15.74 0.35
C GLY A 86 -0.35 -15.51 1.86
N GLY A 87 -1.49 -15.22 2.51
CA GLY A 87 -1.62 -15.06 3.96
C GLY A 87 -1.90 -13.63 4.42
N PRO A 88 -2.11 -13.39 5.72
CA PRO A 88 -2.54 -12.07 6.20
C PRO A 88 -1.52 -10.95 5.98
N ILE A 89 -1.99 -9.75 5.67
CA ILE A 89 -1.16 -8.55 5.49
C ILE A 89 -1.59 -7.45 6.47
N PRO A 90 -0.68 -6.87 7.29
CA PRO A 90 -1.02 -5.75 8.13
C PRO A 90 -1.32 -4.51 7.28
N LEU A 91 -2.38 -3.79 7.65
CA LEU A 91 -2.85 -2.59 6.99
C LEU A 91 -2.79 -1.42 7.96
N TYR A 92 -2.12 -0.34 7.56
CA TYR A 92 -1.94 0.85 8.38
C TYR A 92 -2.91 1.94 7.91
N ARG A 93 -3.72 2.47 8.83
CA ARG A 93 -4.42 3.74 8.62
C ARG A 93 -3.45 4.86 8.92
N LEU A 94 -3.28 5.75 7.96
CA LEU A 94 -2.26 6.80 7.96
C LEU A 94 -2.92 8.14 7.68
N SER A 95 -2.50 9.19 8.38
CA SER A 95 -2.95 10.57 8.15
C SER A 95 -1.80 11.52 7.92
N LEU A 96 -2.04 12.54 7.10
CA LEU A 96 -1.12 13.64 6.84
C LEU A 96 -1.08 14.56 8.06
N VAL A 97 0.11 14.84 8.57
CA VAL A 97 0.29 15.80 9.66
C VAL A 97 0.41 17.19 9.06
N HIS A 98 -0.66 17.99 9.17
CA HIS A 98 -0.61 19.40 8.76
C HIS A 98 -0.40 20.28 10.01
N PRO A 99 0.60 21.17 10.04
CA PRO A 99 0.89 22.01 11.21
C PRO A 99 -0.23 23.03 11.53
N ALA A 100 -1.15 23.26 10.60
CA ALA A 100 -2.21 24.27 10.70
C ALA A 100 -3.63 23.68 10.80
N ASP A 101 -3.79 22.37 10.65
CA ASP A 101 -5.11 21.72 10.65
C ASP A 101 -5.11 20.50 11.60
N PRO A 102 -5.85 20.57 12.73
CA PRO A 102 -5.99 19.44 13.64
C PRO A 102 -6.80 18.27 13.04
N ALA A 103 -7.59 18.49 11.98
CA ALA A 103 -8.25 17.43 11.22
C ALA A 103 -7.28 16.89 10.15
N SER A 104 -6.35 16.03 10.57
CA SER A 104 -5.39 15.37 9.68
C SER A 104 -6.12 14.56 8.60
N ALA A 105 -5.95 14.92 7.32
CA ALA A 105 -6.55 14.20 6.19
C ALA A 105 -5.94 12.78 6.03
N ASP A 106 -6.73 11.81 5.57
CA ASP A 106 -6.23 10.47 5.27
C ASP A 106 -5.14 10.53 4.20
N PHE A 107 -4.05 9.79 4.42
CA PHE A 107 -2.99 9.63 3.43
C PHE A 107 -3.45 8.81 2.22
N CYS A 108 -4.21 7.74 2.47
CA CYS A 108 -4.72 6.85 1.42
C CYS A 108 -6.15 7.20 1.01
N ARG A 109 -6.38 7.18 -0.31
CA ARG A 109 -7.74 7.17 -0.87
C ARG A 109 -8.42 5.82 -0.55
N PRO A 110 -9.77 5.78 -0.54
CA PRO A 110 -10.49 4.52 -0.34
C PRO A 110 -10.23 3.55 -1.48
N ASP A 111 -10.06 2.27 -1.16
CA ASP A 111 -10.04 1.17 -2.12
C ASP A 111 -11.47 0.74 -2.52
N ALA A 112 -11.59 -0.34 -3.29
CA ALA A 112 -12.88 -0.85 -3.76
C ALA A 112 -13.81 -1.35 -2.63
N TYR A 113 -13.25 -1.64 -1.46
CA TYR A 113 -13.98 -2.05 -0.25
C TYR A 113 -14.19 -0.88 0.72
N GLY A 114 -13.81 0.34 0.33
CA GLY A 114 -13.90 1.54 1.16
C GLY A 114 -12.77 1.68 2.19
N ARG A 115 -11.76 0.80 2.18
CA ARG A 115 -10.65 0.85 3.13
C ARG A 115 -9.70 1.98 2.77
N ARG A 116 -9.26 2.74 3.76
CA ARG A 116 -8.31 3.85 3.63
C ARG A 116 -7.01 3.49 4.32
N ALA A 117 -6.35 2.48 3.77
CA ALA A 117 -5.16 1.91 4.38
C ALA A 117 -4.04 1.69 3.36
N GLY A 118 -2.82 1.63 3.87
CA GLY A 118 -1.62 1.32 3.13
C GLY A 118 -0.66 0.46 3.95
N PHE A 119 0.49 0.15 3.38
CA PHE A 119 1.55 -0.62 4.04
C PHE A 119 2.90 -0.28 3.40
N PRO A 120 4.02 -0.51 4.10
CA PRO A 120 5.33 -0.40 3.48
C PRO A 120 5.50 -1.49 2.43
N LEU A 121 5.94 -1.09 1.24
CA LEU A 121 6.43 -1.98 0.22
C LEU A 121 7.95 -2.05 0.34
N SER A 122 8.44 -3.13 0.94
CA SER A 122 9.86 -3.37 1.18
C SER A 122 10.67 -3.44 -0.12
N ASP A 123 11.88 -2.89 -0.11
CA ASP A 123 12.88 -3.06 -1.17
C ASP A 123 13.78 -4.31 -0.99
N GLY A 124 13.59 -5.05 0.11
CA GLY A 124 14.40 -6.22 0.48
C GLY A 124 15.72 -5.90 1.20
N ALA A 125 16.13 -4.63 1.26
CA ALA A 125 17.32 -4.15 1.98
C ALA A 125 16.97 -3.40 3.29
N GLY A 126 15.70 -3.42 3.68
CA GLY A 126 15.16 -2.76 4.87
C GLY A 126 14.60 -1.36 4.61
N GLY A 127 14.83 -0.81 3.41
CA GLY A 127 14.14 0.37 2.93
C GLY A 127 12.73 0.02 2.45
N PHE A 128 11.95 1.06 2.20
CA PHE A 128 10.59 0.92 1.73
C PHE A 128 10.09 2.19 1.08
N ARG A 129 9.00 2.00 0.35
CA ARG A 129 8.09 3.07 -0.05
C ARG A 129 6.70 2.74 0.47
N LEU A 130 5.90 3.76 0.74
CA LEU A 130 4.52 3.53 1.15
C LEU A 130 3.64 3.33 -0.07
N THR A 131 2.75 2.34 0.00
CA THR A 131 1.72 2.11 -1.02
C THR A 131 0.35 2.00 -0.36
N CYS A 132 -0.69 2.38 -1.09
CA CYS A 132 -2.08 2.31 -0.64
C CYS A 132 -2.80 1.12 -1.28
N THR A 133 -3.72 0.52 -0.53
CA THR A 133 -4.62 -0.54 -1.00
C THR A 133 -5.45 -0.14 -2.22
N SER A 134 -5.67 1.16 -2.43
CA SER A 134 -6.36 1.71 -3.60
C SER A 134 -5.50 1.72 -4.89
N GLY A 135 -4.17 1.70 -4.76
CA GLY A 135 -3.21 1.78 -5.86
C GLY A 135 -2.89 0.42 -6.49
N ALA A 136 -2.33 0.42 -7.71
CA ALA A 136 -2.01 -0.81 -8.43
C ALA A 136 -1.02 -1.70 -7.68
N GLU A 137 0.03 -1.11 -7.10
CA GLU A 137 1.07 -1.85 -6.39
C GLU A 137 0.55 -2.54 -5.13
N GLY A 138 -0.27 -1.81 -4.36
CA GLY A 138 -0.95 -2.35 -3.19
C GLY A 138 -1.88 -3.50 -3.56
N LYS A 139 -2.71 -3.31 -4.61
CA LYS A 139 -3.58 -4.37 -5.13
C LYS A 139 -2.79 -5.61 -5.57
N CYS A 140 -1.68 -5.45 -6.27
CA CYS A 140 -0.85 -6.57 -6.70
C CYS A 140 -0.29 -7.38 -5.53
N VAL A 141 0.16 -6.70 -4.47
CA VAL A 141 0.60 -7.37 -3.23
C VAL A 141 -0.55 -8.12 -2.56
N LEU A 142 -1.73 -7.51 -2.45
CA LEU A 142 -2.91 -8.15 -1.85
C LEU A 142 -3.40 -9.37 -2.67
N MET A 143 -3.18 -9.35 -3.99
CA MET A 143 -3.41 -10.48 -4.89
C MET A 143 -2.29 -11.54 -4.83
N GLY A 144 -1.30 -11.40 -3.95
CA GLY A 144 -0.27 -12.41 -3.70
C GLY A 144 1.03 -12.21 -4.46
N TYR A 145 1.16 -11.18 -5.29
CA TYR A 145 2.41 -10.86 -5.99
C TYR A 145 3.32 -10.05 -5.06
N ARG A 146 3.95 -10.72 -4.10
CA ARG A 146 4.71 -10.10 -3.01
C ARG A 146 6.20 -10.03 -3.36
N PRO A 147 6.75 -8.87 -3.73
CA PRO A 147 8.11 -8.79 -4.28
C PRO A 147 9.23 -9.18 -3.30
N TRP A 148 8.95 -9.29 -2.00
CA TRP A 148 9.90 -9.78 -0.99
C TRP A 148 9.92 -11.31 -0.84
N GLU A 149 9.01 -12.04 -1.50
CA GLU A 149 8.95 -13.51 -1.54
C GLU A 149 9.60 -14.06 -2.83
N ASP A 150 10.55 -13.31 -3.39
CA ASP A 150 11.23 -13.59 -4.65
C ASP A 150 12.17 -14.80 -4.54
N THR A 151 12.05 -15.73 -5.50
CA THR A 151 12.83 -16.98 -5.56
C THR A 151 13.29 -17.27 -6.99
N GLU A 152 14.19 -18.24 -7.17
CA GLU A 152 14.61 -18.69 -8.50
C GLU A 152 13.46 -19.35 -9.28
N ASP A 153 12.57 -20.08 -8.59
CA ASP A 153 11.44 -20.78 -9.21
C ASP A 153 10.28 -19.86 -9.54
N ILE A 154 10.05 -18.84 -8.70
CA ILE A 154 8.97 -17.88 -8.86
C ILE A 154 9.51 -16.45 -8.71
N PRO A 155 9.64 -15.69 -9.81
CA PRO A 155 10.22 -14.36 -9.80
C PRO A 155 9.18 -13.32 -9.35
N MET A 156 8.88 -13.27 -8.05
CA MET A 156 7.88 -12.37 -7.46
C MET A 156 8.08 -10.90 -7.80
N LYS A 157 9.33 -10.43 -7.93
CA LYS A 157 9.58 -9.02 -8.30
C LYS A 157 9.09 -8.73 -9.71
N ASP A 158 9.33 -9.65 -10.64
CA ASP A 158 8.91 -9.51 -12.03
C ASP A 158 7.39 -9.69 -12.17
N LEU A 159 6.78 -10.61 -11.40
CA LEU A 159 5.33 -10.77 -11.32
C LEU A 159 4.64 -9.54 -10.75
N HIS A 160 5.16 -8.95 -9.66
CA HIS A 160 4.61 -7.72 -9.09
C HIS A 160 4.64 -6.59 -10.12
N ARG A 161 5.77 -6.42 -10.83
CA ARG A 161 5.90 -5.40 -11.88
C ARG A 161 4.95 -5.65 -13.05
N ALA A 162 4.89 -6.87 -13.56
CA ALA A 162 3.96 -7.26 -14.61
C ALA A 162 2.49 -7.03 -14.20
N CYS A 163 2.13 -7.33 -12.94
CA CYS A 163 0.81 -7.05 -12.39
C CYS A 163 0.52 -5.54 -12.36
N VAL A 164 1.49 -4.71 -11.96
CA VAL A 164 1.31 -3.26 -11.93
C VAL A 164 1.05 -2.72 -13.34
N HIS A 165 1.83 -3.12 -14.34
CA HIS A 165 1.59 -2.73 -15.73
C HIS A 165 0.22 -3.21 -16.23
N MET A 166 -0.12 -4.47 -15.97
CA MET A 166 -1.41 -5.07 -16.33
C MET A 166 -2.59 -4.34 -15.70
N LEU A 167 -2.61 -4.10 -14.38
CA LEU A 167 -3.71 -3.39 -13.72
C LEU A 167 -3.91 -1.98 -14.29
N ARG A 168 -2.82 -1.35 -14.71
CA ARG A 168 -2.78 -0.02 -15.30
C ARG A 168 -3.10 0.00 -16.81
N ALA A 169 -3.15 -1.16 -17.46
CA ALA A 169 -3.14 -1.29 -18.92
C ALA A 169 -2.00 -0.45 -19.54
N ASP A 170 -0.83 -0.50 -18.91
CA ASP A 170 0.39 0.17 -19.34
C ASP A 170 1.16 -0.74 -20.30
N TYR A 171 0.63 -0.88 -21.54
CA TYR A 171 1.09 -1.89 -22.49
C TYR A 171 2.57 -1.74 -22.84
N GLY A 172 3.11 -0.52 -22.86
CA GLY A 172 4.53 -0.27 -23.15
C GLY A 172 5.46 -0.38 -21.96
N GLY A 173 4.93 -0.53 -20.74
CA GLY A 173 5.73 -0.49 -19.52
C GLY A 173 6.39 0.86 -19.25
N ASP A 174 5.85 1.94 -19.82
CA ASP A 174 6.42 3.30 -19.78
C ASP A 174 5.63 4.25 -18.88
N ASP A 175 4.88 3.70 -17.92
CA ASP A 175 4.03 4.41 -16.97
C ASP A 175 2.90 5.24 -17.63
N HIS A 176 2.45 4.86 -18.82
CA HIS A 176 1.33 5.49 -19.53
C HIS A 176 0.08 4.60 -19.49
N PRO A 177 -0.72 4.68 -18.41
CA PRO A 177 -1.86 3.81 -18.21
C PRO A 177 -2.98 4.10 -19.22
N SER A 178 -3.60 3.05 -19.72
CA SER A 178 -4.80 3.13 -20.57
C SER A 178 -6.07 2.57 -19.90
N THR A 179 -6.07 2.51 -18.56
CA THR A 179 -7.20 2.01 -17.75
C THR A 179 -8.01 3.14 -17.10
N ARG A 180 -9.16 2.78 -16.49
CA ARG A 180 -9.96 3.66 -15.61
C ARG A 180 -10.25 2.96 -14.28
N ASN A 181 -10.33 3.72 -13.19
CA ASN A 181 -10.75 3.17 -11.89
C ASN A 181 -12.14 2.53 -12.00
N GLY A 182 -12.32 1.36 -11.38
CA GLY A 182 -13.56 0.59 -11.45
C GLY A 182 -13.68 -0.36 -12.64
N THR A 183 -12.68 -0.41 -13.54
CA THR A 183 -12.66 -1.38 -14.64
C THR A 183 -12.43 -2.79 -14.11
N VAL A 184 -13.37 -3.69 -14.37
CA VAL A 184 -13.29 -5.10 -13.97
C VAL A 184 -12.48 -5.87 -15.02
N ILE A 185 -11.57 -6.74 -14.55
CA ILE A 185 -10.77 -7.65 -15.36
C ILE A 185 -10.67 -9.00 -14.67
N ASP A 186 -10.45 -10.06 -15.44
CA ASP A 186 -10.09 -11.40 -14.97
C ASP A 186 -8.56 -11.54 -15.09
N ILE A 187 -7.90 -11.96 -14.00
CA ILE A 187 -6.44 -11.98 -13.86
C ILE A 187 -6.01 -13.40 -13.53
N TYR A 188 -4.94 -13.85 -14.17
CA TYR A 188 -4.35 -15.15 -13.87
C TYR A 188 -2.88 -15.18 -14.27
N ASP A 189 -2.13 -16.06 -13.63
CA ASP A 189 -0.70 -16.19 -13.85
C ASP A 189 -0.31 -17.64 -14.11
N ARG A 190 0.90 -17.81 -14.62
CA ARG A 190 1.44 -19.13 -14.95
C ARG A 190 1.85 -19.98 -13.75
N PHE A 191 1.98 -19.38 -12.56
CA PHE A 191 2.43 -20.01 -11.32
C PHE A 191 1.24 -20.43 -10.41
N GLY A 192 0.02 -20.05 -10.79
CA GLY A 192 -1.21 -20.46 -10.12
C GLY A 192 -1.54 -19.69 -8.84
N ILE A 193 -0.99 -18.48 -8.68
CA ILE A 193 -1.29 -17.58 -7.54
C ILE A 193 -2.71 -17.02 -7.70
N GLN A 194 -3.02 -16.49 -8.88
CA GLN A 194 -4.33 -16.15 -9.38
C GLN A 194 -4.73 -17.14 -10.48
N LYS A 195 -5.99 -17.54 -10.48
CA LYS A 195 -6.55 -18.51 -11.41
C LYS A 195 -7.65 -17.87 -12.22
N ALA A 196 -7.70 -18.21 -13.52
CA ALA A 196 -8.65 -17.61 -14.42
C ALA A 196 -10.09 -17.92 -14.00
N GLU A 197 -10.89 -16.86 -13.86
CA GLU A 197 -12.32 -16.98 -13.58
C GLU A 197 -13.12 -16.93 -14.89
N ARG A 198 -14.19 -17.74 -14.97
CA ARG A 198 -15.09 -17.70 -16.14
C ARG A 198 -16.13 -16.58 -15.96
N VAL A 199 -15.69 -15.34 -16.07
CA VAL A 199 -16.58 -14.17 -16.09
C VAL A 199 -17.13 -13.98 -17.50
N GLY A 200 -18.45 -14.08 -17.66
CA GLY A 200 -19.11 -13.91 -18.96
C GLY A 200 -18.83 -12.53 -19.58
N GLY A 201 -18.60 -12.51 -20.90
CA GLY A 201 -18.37 -11.27 -21.64
C GLY A 201 -16.93 -10.73 -21.63
N MET A 202 -16.01 -11.40 -20.93
CA MET A 202 -14.58 -11.07 -21.01
C MET A 202 -13.86 -11.90 -22.08
N ARG A 203 -12.94 -11.27 -22.82
CA ARG A 203 -12.05 -11.93 -23.80
C ARG A 203 -10.61 -11.68 -23.42
N PHE A 204 -9.71 -12.56 -23.89
CA PHE A 204 -8.26 -12.40 -23.69
C PHE A 204 -7.80 -11.04 -24.20
N GLU A 205 -7.20 -10.26 -23.30
CA GLU A 205 -6.76 -8.89 -23.57
C GLU A 205 -5.29 -8.90 -23.98
N ALA A 206 -4.43 -9.42 -23.11
CA ALA A 206 -2.98 -9.35 -23.26
C ALA A 206 -2.26 -10.37 -22.38
N ALA A 207 -1.02 -10.67 -22.77
CA ALA A 207 -0.03 -11.35 -21.94
C ALA A 207 1.05 -10.35 -21.51
N TRP A 208 1.49 -10.46 -20.25
CA TRP A 208 2.31 -9.46 -19.57
C TRP A 208 3.61 -10.07 -19.08
N GLY A 209 4.70 -9.37 -19.37
CA GLY A 209 6.02 -9.61 -18.82
C GLY A 209 6.44 -8.49 -17.87
N ARG A 210 7.65 -8.60 -17.33
CA ARG A 210 8.21 -7.60 -16.40
C ARG A 210 8.24 -6.18 -16.98
N ASP A 211 8.43 -6.01 -18.28
CA ASP A 211 8.65 -4.69 -18.88
C ASP A 211 7.43 -4.19 -19.67
N GLY A 212 6.23 -4.75 -19.43
CA GLY A 212 5.00 -4.37 -20.13
C GLY A 212 4.31 -5.56 -20.79
N ALA A 213 3.43 -5.28 -21.76
CA ALA A 213 2.78 -6.32 -22.53
C ALA A 213 3.78 -7.00 -23.47
N LEU A 214 3.62 -8.31 -23.67
CA LEU A 214 4.33 -9.07 -24.70
C LEU A 214 3.50 -9.18 -25.97
N CYS A 215 2.18 -9.16 -25.84
CA CYS A 215 1.23 -9.06 -26.93
C CYS A 215 -0.07 -8.44 -26.43
N VAL A 216 -0.85 -7.84 -27.34
CA VAL A 216 -2.16 -7.26 -27.02
C VAL A 216 -3.19 -7.71 -28.06
N ALA A 217 -4.14 -8.55 -27.67
CA ALA A 217 -5.21 -9.04 -28.51
C ALA A 217 -6.27 -7.96 -28.77
N HIS A 218 -6.62 -7.20 -27.72
CA HIS A 218 -7.44 -6.00 -27.83
C HIS A 218 -7.15 -5.05 -26.66
N PRO A 219 -7.36 -3.73 -26.83
CA PRO A 219 -7.27 -2.81 -25.70
C PRO A 219 -8.43 -3.05 -24.73
N ARG A 220 -8.15 -2.89 -23.43
CA ARG A 220 -9.13 -2.92 -22.34
C ARG A 220 -10.27 -1.93 -22.52
N ILE A 221 -9.91 -0.71 -22.92
CA ILE A 221 -10.81 0.43 -23.07
C ILE A 221 -10.49 1.08 -24.41
N ALA A 222 -11.30 0.78 -25.42
CA ALA A 222 -11.05 1.23 -26.79
C ALA A 222 -11.07 2.76 -26.93
N GLU A 223 -11.78 3.48 -26.05
CA GLU A 223 -11.78 4.95 -26.05
C GLU A 223 -10.47 5.55 -25.53
N ASN A 224 -9.67 4.80 -24.77
CA ASN A 224 -8.42 5.27 -24.22
C ASN A 224 -7.25 5.07 -25.18
N ILE A 225 -7.24 3.97 -25.94
CA ILE A 225 -6.17 3.65 -26.89
C ILE A 225 -6.62 2.59 -27.91
N SER A 226 -6.20 2.74 -29.17
CA SER A 226 -6.41 1.75 -30.24
C SER A 226 -5.20 0.82 -30.41
N LEU A 227 -5.37 -0.34 -31.05
CA LEU A 227 -4.22 -1.19 -31.42
C LEU A 227 -3.25 -0.46 -32.35
N GLU A 228 -3.75 0.37 -33.27
CA GLU A 228 -2.91 1.18 -34.15
C GLU A 228 -2.03 2.14 -33.35
N ASP A 229 -2.60 2.82 -32.36
CA ASP A 229 -1.85 3.74 -31.49
C ASP A 229 -0.83 3.00 -30.62
N ILE A 230 -1.17 1.80 -30.11
CA ILE A 230 -0.22 0.92 -29.41
C ILE A 230 0.96 0.58 -30.33
N GLY A 231 0.69 0.15 -31.57
CA GLY A 231 1.74 -0.22 -32.53
C GLY A 231 2.62 0.95 -32.94
N ARG A 232 2.04 2.15 -33.09
CA ARG A 232 2.78 3.39 -33.40
C ARG A 232 3.66 3.83 -32.23
N ARG A 233 3.15 3.76 -31.01
CA ARG A 233 3.85 4.20 -29.80
C ARG A 233 4.91 3.19 -29.35
N TYR A 234 4.65 1.91 -29.51
CA TYR A 234 5.48 0.82 -29.02
C TYR A 234 5.87 -0.12 -30.18
N PRO A 235 6.92 0.22 -30.96
CA PRO A 235 7.31 -0.56 -32.13
C PRO A 235 7.63 -2.04 -31.84
N ALA A 236 8.08 -2.35 -30.62
CA ALA A 236 8.34 -3.72 -30.18
C ALA A 236 7.08 -4.60 -30.16
N LEU A 237 5.89 -3.99 -30.02
CA LEU A 237 4.61 -4.70 -30.02
C LEU A 237 3.99 -4.84 -31.41
N ALA A 238 4.44 -4.12 -32.44
CA ALA A 238 3.72 -4.00 -33.71
C ALA A 238 3.41 -5.37 -34.38
N GLY A 239 4.27 -6.37 -34.20
CA GLY A 239 4.06 -7.74 -34.70
C GLY A 239 3.17 -8.64 -33.82
N PHE A 240 2.74 -8.15 -32.66
CA PHE A 240 2.08 -8.90 -31.60
C PHE A 240 0.73 -8.28 -31.20
N LEU A 241 0.08 -7.58 -32.14
CA LEU A 241 -1.20 -6.90 -31.93
C LEU A 241 -2.35 -7.58 -32.67
N GLY A 242 -3.51 -7.61 -32.02
CA GLY A 242 -4.73 -8.21 -32.53
C GLY A 242 -4.86 -9.70 -32.19
N PRO A 243 -6.09 -10.24 -32.24
CA PRO A 243 -6.36 -11.62 -31.80
C PRO A 243 -5.70 -12.69 -32.68
N ALA A 244 -5.29 -12.34 -33.90
CA ALA A 244 -4.55 -13.25 -34.78
C ALA A 244 -3.07 -13.40 -34.39
N SER A 245 -2.48 -12.37 -33.77
CA SER A 245 -1.06 -12.32 -33.42
C SER A 245 -0.80 -12.45 -31.91
N CYS A 246 -1.83 -12.21 -31.09
CA CYS A 246 -1.81 -12.36 -29.65
C CYS A 246 -2.87 -13.40 -29.24
N ASP A 247 -2.46 -14.65 -29.21
CA ASP A 247 -3.28 -15.79 -28.83
C ASP A 247 -2.94 -16.26 -27.41
N GLU A 248 -3.96 -16.57 -26.60
CA GLU A 248 -3.80 -16.93 -25.19
C GLU A 248 -2.98 -18.22 -25.03
N ASP A 249 -3.25 -19.23 -25.85
CA ASP A 249 -2.63 -20.54 -25.71
C ASP A 249 -1.18 -20.54 -26.21
N ALA A 250 -0.89 -19.79 -27.28
CA ALA A 250 0.48 -19.53 -27.70
C ALA A 250 1.28 -18.80 -26.61
N MET A 251 0.69 -17.78 -25.97
CA MET A 251 1.39 -17.01 -24.93
C MET A 251 1.61 -17.79 -23.63
N LYS A 252 0.78 -18.79 -23.31
CA LYS A 252 1.06 -19.71 -22.17
C LYS A 252 2.37 -20.49 -22.35
N ALA A 253 2.81 -20.69 -23.59
CA ALA A 253 4.09 -21.35 -23.89
C ALA A 253 5.29 -20.38 -23.87
N GLU A 254 5.08 -19.06 -23.93
CA GLU A 254 6.15 -18.05 -23.89
C GLU A 254 6.68 -17.89 -22.46
N PRO A 255 7.96 -18.21 -22.18
CA PRO A 255 8.48 -18.16 -20.82
C PRO A 255 8.48 -16.78 -20.17
N ARG A 256 8.48 -15.70 -20.96
CA ARG A 256 8.42 -14.33 -20.44
C ARG A 256 7.00 -13.90 -20.06
N ALA A 257 5.96 -14.62 -20.48
CA ALA A 257 4.57 -14.31 -20.17
C ALA A 257 4.24 -14.76 -18.74
N LEU A 258 4.37 -13.84 -17.80
CA LEU A 258 4.19 -14.10 -16.37
C LEU A 258 2.72 -14.05 -15.97
N LEU A 259 2.00 -13.09 -16.55
CA LEU A 259 0.63 -12.74 -16.23
C LEU A 259 -0.22 -12.62 -17.49
N PHE A 260 -1.50 -12.86 -17.32
CA PHE A 260 -2.50 -12.78 -18.37
C PHE A 260 -3.72 -12.11 -17.79
N ASN A 261 -4.48 -11.46 -18.66
CA ASN A 261 -5.77 -10.97 -18.25
C ASN A 261 -6.80 -11.06 -19.37
N ARG A 262 -8.06 -11.08 -18.96
CA ARG A 262 -9.21 -10.83 -19.82
C ARG A 262 -9.88 -9.54 -19.40
N SER A 263 -10.50 -8.87 -20.34
CA SER A 263 -11.35 -7.72 -20.07
C SER A 263 -12.60 -7.75 -20.94
N PRO A 264 -13.62 -6.94 -20.62
CA PRO A 264 -14.68 -6.66 -21.57
C PRO A 264 -14.06 -6.21 -22.89
N ALA A 265 -14.49 -6.83 -23.97
CA ALA A 265 -14.06 -6.46 -25.30
C ALA A 265 -15.18 -5.66 -25.97
N PRO A 266 -14.85 -4.69 -26.84
CA PRO A 266 -15.86 -4.01 -27.66
C PRO A 266 -16.72 -5.04 -28.39
N LEU A 267 -18.04 -4.80 -28.41
CA LEU A 267 -18.92 -5.57 -29.28
C LEU A 267 -18.46 -5.38 -30.74
N PRO A 268 -18.42 -6.46 -31.54
CA PRO A 268 -18.06 -6.37 -32.96
C PRO A 268 -19.03 -5.49 -33.74
#